data_AF-A0A226E5Q5-F1
#
_entry.id   AF-A0A226E5Q5-F1
#
_cell.length_a   1.000
_cell.length_b   1.000
_cell.length_c   1.000
_cell.angle_alpha   90.00
_cell.angle_beta   90.00
_cell.angle_gamma   90.00
#
_symmetry.space_group_name_H-M   'P 1'
#
loop_
_entity.id
_entity.type
_entity.pdbx_description
1 polymer ?
#
loop_
_entity_poly.entity_id
_entity_poly.type
_entity_poly.pdbx_seq_one_letter_code
_entity_poly.pdbx_strand_id
1 'polypeptide(L)'
;MKLLICLILSLTPAALGSKLKKNDDSNSCICPMTYHPVCGSDAVTYSNECFFQCAQSEHPELTIFSQGECPVSIDDPTFFGDEVQSSLQDESPRCVCSMDYKPVCGTDMKTYGNICIFNCERQQNPGKHCNILFYFTYLWEWQHMANVLNQSWLM
;
A
#
# COMPACT_ATOMS: atom_id res chain seq x y z
N MET A 1 39.00 21.94 53.62
CA MET A 1 39.28 20.60 54.18
C MET A 1 37.92 19.93 54.37
N LYS A 2 37.39 19.07 53.50
CA LYS A 2 37.87 17.82 52.88
C LYS A 2 37.68 17.88 51.34
N LEU A 3 38.72 17.67 50.52
CA LEU A 3 39.11 16.39 49.86
C LEU A 3 37.95 15.82 49.02
N LEU A 4 37.93 16.04 47.70
CA LEU A 4 38.48 15.18 46.61
C LEU A 4 37.86 13.77 46.56
N ILE A 5 37.79 13.21 45.35
CA ILE A 5 37.20 11.91 44.91
C ILE A 5 35.72 12.09 44.50
N CYS A 6 35.23 11.80 43.28
CA CYS A 6 35.67 10.84 42.27
C CYS A 6 35.33 11.33 40.85
N LEU A 7 36.35 11.52 40.02
CA LEU A 7 36.25 11.48 38.56
C LEU A 7 36.11 10.01 38.13
N ILE A 8 34.93 9.59 37.69
CA ILE A 8 34.70 8.41 36.84
C ILE A 8 33.41 8.70 36.03
N LEU A 9 33.48 9.28 34.83
CA LEU A 9 33.62 8.57 33.54
C LEU A 9 32.94 7.20 33.51
N SER A 10 31.66 7.18 33.14
CA SER A 10 30.96 6.03 32.51
C SER A 10 29.51 6.50 32.26
N LEU A 11 28.89 6.48 31.08
CA LEU A 11 29.10 5.70 29.86
C LEU A 11 28.49 6.53 28.72
N THR A 12 29.28 7.01 27.76
CA THR A 12 28.70 7.08 26.42
C THR A 12 28.42 5.63 26.03
N PRO A 13 27.26 5.32 25.43
CA PRO A 13 27.16 4.07 24.70
C PRO A 13 28.18 4.19 23.56
N ALA A 14 29.39 3.68 23.81
CA ALA A 14 30.24 3.22 22.75
C ALA A 14 29.39 2.20 22.02
N ALA A 15 28.80 2.62 20.90
CA ALA A 15 28.27 1.70 19.91
C ALA A 15 29.38 0.70 19.67
N LEU A 16 29.16 -0.54 20.12
CA LEU A 16 29.96 -1.69 19.72
C LEU A 16 29.74 -1.83 18.21
N GLY A 17 30.53 -1.12 17.42
CA GLY A 17 30.85 -1.56 16.08
C GLY A 17 31.57 -2.88 16.24
N SER A 18 30.89 -3.97 15.87
CA SER A 18 31.48 -5.30 15.85
C SER A 18 32.64 -5.29 14.87
N LYS A 19 33.85 -5.15 15.42
CA LYS A 19 35.11 -5.20 14.70
C LYS A 19 35.17 -6.50 13.89
N LEU A 20 35.16 -6.38 12.56
CA LEU A 20 35.37 -7.50 11.66
C LEU A 20 36.70 -8.17 12.01
N LYS A 21 36.65 -9.45 12.38
CA LYS A 21 37.84 -10.26 12.55
C LYS A 21 38.23 -10.80 11.18
N LYS A 22 39.00 -10.00 10.44
CA LYS A 22 39.62 -10.43 9.18
C LYS A 22 40.59 -11.57 9.49
N ASN A 23 40.38 -12.74 8.88
CA ASN A 23 41.33 -13.85 8.91
C ASN A 23 42.14 -13.78 7.62
N ASP A 24 43.45 -13.64 7.74
CA ASP A 24 44.37 -13.19 6.69
C ASP A 24 44.72 -14.26 5.65
N ASP A 25 43.92 -15.32 5.49
CA ASP A 25 44.29 -16.42 4.59
C ASP A 25 43.11 -17.07 3.85
N SER A 26 41.92 -16.48 3.90
CA SER A 26 40.91 -16.75 2.90
C SER A 26 40.05 -15.51 2.71
N ASN A 27 39.73 -15.21 1.46
CA ASN A 27 38.81 -14.13 1.07
C ASN A 27 37.35 -14.47 1.45
N SER A 28 37.16 -15.12 2.60
CA SER A 28 35.89 -15.64 3.10
C SER A 28 35.47 -14.80 4.29
N CYS A 29 34.47 -13.95 4.08
CA CYS A 29 33.83 -13.21 5.15
C CYS A 29 32.93 -14.14 5.96
N ILE A 30 33.24 -14.28 7.24
CA ILE A 30 32.40 -15.03 8.19
C ILE A 30 31.46 -14.02 8.85
N CYS A 31 30.18 -14.06 8.45
CA CYS A 31 29.14 -13.19 8.99
C CYS A 31 28.02 -14.01 9.64
N PRO A 32 27.37 -13.49 10.69
CA PRO A 32 26.19 -14.14 11.25
C PRO A 32 25.05 -14.15 10.22
N MET A 33 24.21 -15.19 10.26
CA MET A 33 23.02 -15.30 9.40
C MET A 33 21.82 -14.48 9.94
N THR A 34 22.09 -13.51 10.81
CA THR A 34 21.05 -12.63 11.36
C THR A 34 20.61 -11.65 10.29
N TYR A 35 19.32 -11.60 10.01
CA TYR A 35 18.77 -10.73 8.98
C TYR A 35 18.38 -9.36 9.57
N HIS A 36 19.18 -8.34 9.25
CA HIS A 36 18.97 -6.93 9.58
C HIS A 36 19.44 -6.11 8.38
N PRO A 37 18.63 -6.03 7.31
CA PRO A 37 19.10 -5.62 6.00
C PRO A 37 19.53 -4.16 5.96
N VAL A 38 20.49 -3.88 5.08
CA VAL A 38 20.92 -2.52 4.72
C VAL A 38 20.99 -2.39 3.21
N CYS A 39 20.68 -1.20 2.71
CA CYS A 39 20.76 -0.88 1.30
C CYS A 39 22.09 -0.18 1.02
N GLY A 40 22.90 -0.74 0.12
CA GLY A 40 24.13 -0.12 -0.34
C GLY A 40 23.90 0.99 -1.38
N SER A 41 24.91 1.84 -1.59
CA SER A 41 24.92 2.87 -2.63
C SER A 41 24.95 2.32 -4.06
N ASP A 42 25.19 1.01 -4.19
CA ASP A 42 25.09 0.19 -5.39
C ASP A 42 23.67 -0.34 -5.65
N ALA A 43 22.69 0.04 -4.82
CA ALA A 43 21.32 -0.47 -4.84
C ALA A 43 21.22 -1.98 -4.55
N VAL A 44 22.22 -2.57 -3.91
CA VAL A 44 22.19 -3.96 -3.45
C VAL A 44 21.75 -4.04 -2.00
N THR A 45 20.80 -4.94 -1.72
CA THR A 45 20.39 -5.29 -0.35
C THR A 45 21.38 -6.28 0.26
N TYR A 46 22.04 -5.89 1.34
CA TYR A 46 22.91 -6.77 2.12
C TYR A 46 22.13 -7.32 3.31
N SER A 47 22.17 -8.63 3.55
CA SER A 47 21.38 -9.30 4.61
C SER A 47 21.64 -8.74 6.01
N ASN A 48 22.85 -8.21 6.23
CA ASN A 48 23.19 -7.40 7.39
C ASN A 48 24.44 -6.56 7.13
N GLU A 49 24.72 -5.69 8.09
CA GLU A 49 25.90 -4.81 8.13
C GLU A 49 27.23 -5.57 7.94
N CYS A 50 27.38 -6.79 8.47
CA CYS A 50 28.61 -7.56 8.30
C CYS A 50 28.83 -7.94 6.83
N PHE A 51 27.78 -8.39 6.14
CA PHE A 51 27.84 -8.69 4.70
C PHE A 51 28.11 -7.43 3.87
N PHE A 52 27.56 -6.28 4.26
CA PHE A 52 27.89 -5.00 3.63
C PHE A 52 29.37 -4.65 3.78
N GLN A 53 29.90 -4.70 5.00
CA GLN A 53 31.31 -4.39 5.26
C GLN A 53 32.27 -5.39 4.63
N CYS A 54 31.84 -6.64 4.46
CA CYS A 54 32.56 -7.63 3.67
C CYS A 54 32.73 -7.16 2.22
N ALA A 55 31.63 -6.78 1.57
CA ALA A 55 31.69 -6.26 0.21
C ALA A 55 32.51 -4.95 0.12
N GLN A 56 32.39 -4.09 1.13
CA GLN A 56 33.19 -2.86 1.23
C GLN A 56 34.70 -3.12 1.31
N SER A 57 35.13 -4.30 1.76
CA SER A 57 36.55 -4.67 1.78
C SER A 57 37.14 -4.85 0.38
N GLU A 58 36.30 -5.18 -0.61
CA GLU A 58 36.64 -5.26 -2.03
C GLU A 58 36.27 -3.95 -2.77
N HIS A 59 35.25 -3.24 -2.27
CA HIS A 59 34.69 -1.99 -2.82
C HIS A 59 34.69 -0.85 -1.78
N PRO A 60 35.83 -0.19 -1.51
CA PRO A 60 35.94 0.84 -0.47
C PRO A 60 35.04 2.06 -0.68
N GLU A 61 34.58 2.30 -1.90
CA GLU A 61 33.65 3.36 -2.28
C GLU A 61 32.20 3.08 -1.87
N LEU A 62 31.88 1.83 -1.56
CA LEU A 62 30.54 1.40 -1.20
C LEU A 62 30.12 2.06 0.12
N THR A 63 28.96 2.71 0.15
CA THR A 63 28.39 3.34 1.36
C THR A 63 26.98 2.81 1.62
N ILE A 64 26.51 2.91 2.86
CA ILE A 64 25.12 2.56 3.18
C ILE A 64 24.24 3.72 2.72
N PHE A 65 23.34 3.43 1.79
CA PHE A 65 22.33 4.37 1.32
C PHE A 65 21.17 4.49 2.31
N SER A 66 20.66 3.37 2.83
CA SER A 66 19.56 3.36 3.80
C SER A 66 19.61 2.12 4.70
N GLN A 67 19.00 2.24 5.88
CA GLN A 67 18.62 1.06 6.68
C GLN A 67 17.44 0.34 6.00
N GLY A 68 17.38 -0.98 6.15
CA GLY A 68 16.39 -1.82 5.46
C GLY A 68 16.86 -2.27 4.08
N GLU A 69 16.00 -3.01 3.38
CA GLU A 69 16.26 -3.43 2.00
C GLU A 69 16.25 -2.24 1.04
N CYS A 70 16.94 -2.36 -0.08
CA CYS A 70 16.82 -1.39 -1.16
C CYS A 70 15.39 -1.38 -1.72
N PRO A 71 14.87 -0.21 -2.12
CA PRO A 71 13.58 -0.13 -2.77
C PRO A 71 13.60 -0.96 -4.06
N VAL A 72 12.61 -1.83 -4.22
CA VAL A 72 12.42 -2.57 -5.47
C VAL A 72 12.10 -1.57 -6.59
N SER A 73 12.93 -1.54 -7.62
CA SER A 73 12.56 -0.89 -8.88
C SER A 73 11.45 -1.72 -9.51
N ILE A 74 10.30 -1.09 -9.77
CA ILE A 74 9.13 -1.72 -10.42
C ILE A 74 9.45 -2.13 -11.88
N ASP A 75 10.66 -1.85 -12.33
CA ASP A 75 11.21 -2.14 -13.65
C ASP A 75 11.95 -3.50 -13.70
N ASP A 76 12.07 -4.22 -12.58
CA ASP A 76 12.72 -5.53 -12.53
C ASP A 76 11.77 -6.67 -12.99
N PRO A 77 12.06 -7.35 -14.13
CA PRO A 77 11.25 -8.44 -14.65
C PRO A 77 11.24 -9.69 -13.76
N THR A 78 12.09 -9.78 -12.73
CA THR A 78 12.26 -10.98 -11.90
C THR A 78 11.34 -11.05 -10.68
N PHE A 79 10.51 -10.01 -10.42
CA PHE A 79 9.54 -9.99 -9.32
C PHE A 79 8.11 -10.45 -9.71
N PHE A 80 7.94 -11.12 -10.85
CA PHE A 80 6.67 -11.79 -11.16
C PHE A 80 6.64 -13.19 -10.54
N GLY A 81 6.25 -13.24 -9.26
CA GLY A 81 5.46 -14.36 -8.77
C GLY A 81 4.16 -14.45 -9.59
N ASP A 82 3.73 -15.68 -9.85
CA ASP A 82 2.59 -16.00 -10.73
C ASP A 82 1.31 -15.18 -10.40
N GLU A 83 0.69 -14.64 -11.46
CA GLU A 83 -0.52 -13.78 -11.54
C GLU A 83 -0.37 -12.35 -10.98
N VAL A 84 -0.33 -11.29 -11.79
CA VAL A 84 -1.29 -10.91 -12.84
C VAL A 84 -0.56 -10.13 -13.93
N GLN A 85 -0.60 -10.67 -15.14
CA GLN A 85 -0.30 -9.91 -16.34
C GLN A 85 -1.52 -9.06 -16.70
N SER A 86 -1.23 -7.81 -17.06
CA SER A 86 -1.99 -7.02 -18.05
C SER A 86 -3.01 -5.99 -17.54
N SER A 87 -2.78 -4.76 -18.01
CA SER A 87 -3.72 -3.65 -18.20
C SER A 87 -3.89 -2.67 -17.03
N LEU A 88 -3.01 -1.66 -16.94
CA LEU A 88 -3.43 -0.31 -16.49
C LEU A 88 -2.96 0.75 -17.50
N GLN A 89 -3.20 0.47 -18.77
CA GLN A 89 -3.67 1.49 -19.71
C GLN A 89 -5.06 1.06 -20.17
N ASP A 90 -5.97 0.99 -19.20
CA ASP A 90 -7.41 1.09 -19.42
C ASP A 90 -7.95 1.86 -18.21
N GLU A 91 -8.02 3.18 -18.36
CA GLU A 91 -8.77 4.07 -17.46
C GLU A 91 -10.27 3.80 -17.68
N SER A 92 -10.69 2.58 -17.35
CA SER A 92 -12.08 2.21 -17.16
C SER A 92 -12.23 1.87 -15.68
N PRO A 93 -12.93 2.71 -14.89
CA PRO A 93 -13.07 2.44 -13.47
C PRO A 93 -13.84 1.14 -13.30
N ARG A 94 -13.13 0.06 -12.94
CA ARG A 94 -13.77 -1.17 -12.48
C ARG A 94 -14.60 -0.79 -11.27
N CYS A 95 -15.91 -0.88 -11.41
CA CYS A 95 -16.81 -0.51 -10.35
C CYS A 95 -16.77 -1.56 -9.25
N VAL A 96 -16.04 -1.26 -8.19
CA VAL A 96 -16.02 -2.06 -6.98
C VAL A 96 -17.10 -1.50 -6.05
N CYS A 97 -18.14 -2.30 -5.82
CA CYS A 97 -19.23 -1.96 -4.94
C CYS A 97 -19.45 -3.08 -3.92
N SER A 98 -19.81 -2.69 -2.69
CA SER A 98 -20.33 -3.65 -1.72
C SER A 98 -21.61 -4.30 -2.23
N MET A 99 -21.88 -5.53 -1.78
CA MET A 99 -23.10 -6.27 -2.09
C MET A 99 -24.28 -5.92 -1.18
N ASP A 100 -24.21 -4.79 -0.47
CA ASP A 100 -25.32 -4.29 0.33
C ASP A 100 -26.51 -3.97 -0.58
N TYR A 101 -27.63 -4.67 -0.39
CA TYR A 101 -28.82 -4.46 -1.18
C TYR A 101 -29.65 -3.31 -0.59
N LYS A 102 -29.53 -2.12 -1.20
CA LYS A 102 -30.25 -0.88 -0.86
C LYS A 102 -30.78 -0.25 -2.15
N PRO A 103 -31.86 -0.82 -2.73
CA PRO A 103 -32.19 -0.54 -4.11
C PRO A 103 -32.60 0.90 -4.39
N VAL A 104 -32.23 1.40 -5.56
CA VAL A 104 -32.65 2.73 -6.09
C VAL A 104 -33.21 2.59 -7.50
N CYS A 105 -34.23 3.37 -7.85
CA CYS A 105 -34.78 3.42 -9.20
C CYS A 105 -34.19 4.60 -9.95
N GLY A 106 -33.66 4.38 -11.14
CA GLY A 106 -33.17 5.43 -12.03
C GLY A 106 -34.26 5.99 -12.94
N THR A 107 -34.03 7.19 -13.49
CA THR A 107 -34.89 7.82 -14.52
C THR A 107 -34.93 7.03 -15.82
N ASP A 108 -33.99 6.10 -16.00
CA ASP A 108 -33.93 5.13 -17.09
C ASP A 108 -34.80 3.89 -16.87
N MET A 109 -35.67 3.91 -15.84
CA MET A 109 -36.55 2.82 -15.44
C MET A 109 -35.83 1.54 -15.00
N LYS A 110 -34.52 1.62 -14.68
CA LYS A 110 -33.77 0.51 -14.11
C LYS A 110 -33.75 0.58 -12.59
N THR A 111 -33.81 -0.59 -11.97
CA THR A 111 -33.56 -0.74 -10.53
C THR A 111 -32.12 -1.17 -10.31
N TYR A 112 -31.40 -0.41 -9.49
CA TYR A 112 -30.02 -0.65 -9.14
C TYR A 112 -29.95 -1.24 -7.75
N GLY A 113 -29.12 -2.26 -7.55
CA GLY A 113 -29.00 -2.96 -6.27
C GLY A 113 -28.56 -2.05 -5.11
N ASN A 114 -27.75 -1.03 -5.40
CA ASN A 114 -27.45 0.07 -4.49
C ASN A 114 -26.97 1.33 -5.23
N ILE A 115 -26.80 2.41 -4.46
CA ILE A 115 -26.30 3.71 -4.95
C ILE A 115 -24.92 3.63 -5.62
N CYS A 116 -24.06 2.71 -5.18
CA CYS A 116 -22.74 2.52 -5.79
C CYS A 116 -22.88 1.98 -7.22
N ILE A 117 -23.72 0.97 -7.44
CA ILE A 117 -23.99 0.40 -8.76
C ILE A 117 -24.63 1.45 -9.69
N PHE A 118 -25.53 2.28 -9.17
CA PHE A 118 -26.10 3.42 -9.92
C PHE A 118 -25.03 4.42 -10.37
N ASN A 119 -24.17 4.85 -9.46
CA ASN A 119 -23.12 5.82 -9.77
C ASN A 119 -22.07 5.25 -10.73
N CYS A 120 -21.79 3.96 -10.63
CA CYS A 120 -20.94 3.23 -11.56
C CYS A 120 -21.47 3.31 -12.99
N GLU A 121 -22.73 2.92 -13.23
CA GLU A 121 -23.29 2.91 -14.58
C GLU A 121 -23.33 4.33 -15.18
N ARG A 122 -23.58 5.34 -14.32
CA ARG A 122 -23.53 6.76 -14.70
C ARG A 122 -22.13 7.22 -15.12
N GLN A 123 -21.08 6.76 -14.43
CA GLN A 123 -19.69 7.10 -14.78
C GLN A 123 -19.23 6.41 -16.08
N GLN A 124 -19.68 5.18 -16.33
CA GLN A 124 -19.37 4.46 -17.57
C GLN A 124 -20.09 5.03 -18.79
N ASN A 125 -21.17 5.80 -18.60
CA ASN A 125 -21.98 6.38 -19.67
C ASN A 125 -22.16 7.89 -19.46
N PRO A 126 -21.11 8.72 -19.59
CA PRO A 126 -21.18 10.16 -19.32
C PRO A 126 -22.16 10.93 -20.23
N GLY A 127 -22.55 10.35 -21.38
CA GLY A 127 -23.58 10.89 -22.26
C GLY A 127 -25.03 10.53 -21.88
N LYS A 128 -25.23 9.67 -20.87
CA LYS A 128 -26.57 9.28 -20.38
C LYS A 128 -26.84 9.95 -19.04
N HIS A 129 -27.72 10.95 -19.07
CA HIS A 129 -28.17 11.65 -17.87
C HIS A 129 -29.21 10.79 -17.13
N CYS A 130 -28.75 9.88 -16.27
CA CYS A 130 -29.63 9.15 -15.36
C CYS A 130 -29.57 9.77 -13.96
N ASN A 131 -30.73 10.06 -13.37
CA ASN A 131 -30.91 10.51 -11.99
C ASN A 131 -31.70 9.45 -11.20
N ILE A 132 -31.67 9.54 -9.88
CA ILE A 132 -32.49 8.66 -9.04
C ILE A 132 -33.91 9.22 -9.00
N LEU A 133 -34.89 8.39 -9.36
CA LEU A 133 -36.32 8.67 -9.23
C LEU A 133 -36.81 8.44 -7.80
N PHE A 134 -36.42 7.33 -7.17
CA PHE A 134 -36.83 7.01 -5.80
C PHE A 134 -35.90 5.96 -5.16
N TYR A 135 -35.82 5.99 -3.83
CA TYR A 135 -35.16 4.95 -3.04
C TYR A 135 -36.21 3.95 -2.57
N PHE A 136 -35.97 2.66 -2.81
CA PHE A 136 -36.91 1.59 -2.47
C PHE A 136 -36.98 1.29 -0.96
N THR A 137 -36.19 1.97 -0.13
CA THR A 137 -36.26 1.88 1.34
C THR A 137 -37.45 2.67 1.92
N TYR A 138 -38.07 3.58 1.16
CA TYR A 138 -39.24 4.36 1.58
C TYR A 138 -40.59 3.67 1.28
N LEU A 139 -40.56 2.40 0.88
CA LEU A 139 -41.75 1.59 0.62
C LEU A 139 -42.49 1.12 1.90
N TRP A 140 -42.27 1.76 3.06
CA TRP A 140 -43.12 1.57 4.26
C TRP A 140 -44.15 2.70 4.42
N GLU A 141 -44.23 3.64 3.46
CA GLU A 141 -45.26 4.70 3.39
C GLU A 141 -46.13 4.62 2.11
N TRP A 142 -46.31 3.42 1.52
CA TRP A 142 -47.12 3.24 0.29
C TRP A 142 -48.59 3.67 0.40
N GLN A 143 -49.15 3.83 1.61
CA GLN A 143 -50.53 4.29 1.76
C GLN A 143 -50.72 5.80 1.50
N HIS A 144 -49.66 6.61 1.39
CA HIS A 144 -49.81 8.06 1.18
C HIS A 144 -49.58 8.54 -0.27
N MET A 145 -48.89 7.79 -1.13
CA MET A 145 -48.61 8.22 -2.51
C MET A 145 -49.60 7.67 -3.57
N ALA A 146 -50.44 6.70 -3.23
CA ALA A 146 -51.55 6.30 -4.10
C ALA A 146 -52.58 7.45 -4.31
N ASN A 147 -52.55 8.49 -3.47
CA ASN A 147 -53.43 9.66 -3.59
C ASN A 147 -52.91 10.77 -4.52
N VAL A 148 -51.67 10.71 -5.01
CA VAL A 148 -51.15 11.74 -5.93
C VAL A 148 -51.29 11.33 -7.41
N LEU A 149 -51.37 10.03 -7.71
CA LEU A 149 -51.62 9.54 -9.07
C LEU A 149 -53.10 9.20 -9.37
N ASN A 150 -54.01 9.39 -8.41
CA ASN A 150 -55.45 9.13 -8.59
C ASN A 150 -56.34 10.39 -8.47
N GLN A 151 -55.84 11.58 -8.84
CA GLN A 151 -56.68 12.80 -8.94
C GLN A 151 -56.59 13.53 -10.29
N SER A 152 -56.12 12.88 -11.35
CA SER A 152 -56.09 13.47 -12.71
C SER A 152 -56.96 12.74 -13.74
N TRP A 153 -57.90 11.88 -13.31
CA TRP A 153 -58.89 11.22 -14.20
C TRP A 153 -60.34 11.35 -13.73
N LEU A 154 -60.68 12.41 -12.97
CA LEU A 154 -62.07 12.82 -12.75
C LEU A 154 -62.18 14.35 -12.81
N MET A 155 -62.01 14.90 -14.02
CA MET A 155 -62.74 16.02 -14.59
C MET A 155 -62.34 16.22 -16.05
#